data_AF-A0A5C2RNX9-F1
#
_entry.id   AF-A0A5C2RNX9-F1
#
_cell.length_a   1.000
_cell.length_b   1.000
_cell.length_c   1.000
_cell.angle_alpha   90.00
_cell.angle_beta   90.00
_cell.angle_gamma   90.00
#
_symmetry.space_group_name_H-M   'P 1'
#
loop_
_entity.id
_entity.type
_entity.pdbx_description
1 polymer ?
#
loop_
_entity_poly.entity_id
_entity_poly.type
_entity_poly.pdbx_seq_one_letter_code
_entity_poly.pdbx_strand_id
1 'polypeptide(L)'
;MLEVALEYCEAIDKITGRGNKKYDLRELELTDDEWEMAEQLRKVLKLFSDATLFFSCARTSNLINVIPAMDHLDNKLAKIALDPAFSQPVHTAASLSWKTCNRYYGQTDDSFVYHFAMGKHLISIIHEHF
;
A
#
# COMPACT_ATOMS: atom_id res chain seq x y z
N MET A 1 -7.47 2.71 10.44
CA MET A 1 -6.68 3.24 11.58
C MET A 1 -6.06 4.59 11.21
N LEU A 2 -5.03 4.65 10.36
CA LEU A 2 -4.40 5.91 9.96
C LEU A 2 -5.34 6.87 9.21
N GLU A 3 -6.19 6.36 8.32
CA GLU A 3 -7.19 7.17 7.61
C GLU A 3 -8.19 7.84 8.56
N VAL A 4 -8.66 7.10 9.57
CA VAL A 4 -9.54 7.62 10.64
C VAL A 4 -8.79 8.63 11.51
N ALA A 5 -7.52 8.36 11.86
CA ALA A 5 -6.72 9.30 12.63
C ALA A 5 -6.54 10.64 11.91
N LEU A 6 -6.36 10.61 10.59
CA LEU A 6 -6.28 11.82 9.76
C LEU A 6 -7.63 12.53 9.61
N GLU A 7 -8.74 11.78 9.52
CA GLU A 7 -10.09 12.36 9.48
C GLU A 7 -10.45 13.12 10.76
N TYR A 8 -9.97 12.63 11.90
CA TYR A 8 -10.21 13.21 13.23
C TYR A 8 -8.99 13.94 13.80
N CYS A 9 -8.05 14.41 12.96
CA CYS A 9 -6.79 15.04 13.42
C CYS A 9 -7.04 16.20 14.39
N GLU A 10 -7.96 17.12 14.07
CA GLU A 10 -8.30 18.23 14.96
C GLU A 10 -8.85 17.78 16.32
N ALA A 11 -9.62 16.69 16.34
CA ALA A 11 -10.19 16.15 17.56
C ALA A 11 -9.10 15.48 18.41
N ILE A 12 -8.19 14.76 17.76
CA ILE A 12 -7.01 14.16 18.39
C ILE A 12 -6.13 15.27 18.98
N ASP A 13 -5.78 16.30 18.22
CA ASP A 13 -4.97 17.43 18.68
C ASP A 13 -5.60 18.20 19.85
N LYS A 14 -6.94 18.32 19.86
CA LYS A 14 -7.67 18.94 21.00
C LYS A 14 -7.61 18.08 22.27
N ILE A 15 -7.51 16.76 22.13
CA ILE A 15 -7.47 15.80 23.25
C ILE A 15 -6.04 15.59 23.76
N THR A 16 -5.06 15.52 22.87
CA THR A 16 -3.63 15.30 23.20
C THR A 16 -2.89 16.62 23.49
N GLY A 17 -3.29 17.73 22.86
CA GLY A 17 -2.58 19.01 22.92
C GLY A 17 -3.20 20.14 23.76
N ARG A 18 -2.88 21.38 23.35
CA ARG A 18 -2.95 22.69 24.07
C ARG A 18 -4.22 23.03 24.88
N GLY A 19 -5.35 22.38 24.61
CA GLY A 19 -6.66 22.74 25.16
C GLY A 19 -7.05 22.02 26.47
N ASN A 20 -6.47 20.85 26.79
CA ASN A 20 -6.98 20.04 27.90
C ASN A 20 -5.91 19.20 28.59
N LYS A 21 -5.25 19.75 29.62
CA LYS A 21 -4.34 19.03 30.53
C LYS A 21 -5.01 17.91 31.35
N LYS A 22 -6.29 17.65 31.12
CA LYS A 22 -7.12 16.77 31.95
C LYS A 22 -6.79 15.29 31.81
N TYR A 23 -6.20 14.88 30.69
CA TYR A 23 -5.98 13.47 30.34
C TYR A 23 -4.52 13.02 30.33
N ASP A 24 -3.56 13.93 30.57
CA ASP A 24 -2.11 13.64 30.56
C ASP A 24 -1.61 12.96 29.27
N LEU A 25 -2.18 13.33 28.13
CA LEU A 25 -1.88 12.73 26.81
C LEU A 25 -0.92 13.57 25.96
N ARG A 26 -0.18 14.48 26.60
CA ARG A 26 0.67 15.44 25.89
C ARG A 26 1.88 14.80 25.24
N GLU A 27 2.32 13.66 25.74
CA GLU A 27 3.36 12.84 25.11
C GLU A 27 2.92 12.22 23.78
N LEU A 28 1.61 12.23 23.47
CA LEU A 28 1.04 11.73 22.23
C LEU A 28 0.65 12.86 21.26
N GLU A 29 1.01 14.11 21.58
CA GLU A 29 0.82 15.27 20.70
C GLU A 29 1.74 15.13 19.49
N LEU A 30 1.15 15.01 18.30
CA LEU A 30 1.88 14.96 17.04
C LEU A 30 2.17 16.38 16.58
N THR A 31 3.38 16.58 16.06
CA THR A 31 3.79 17.82 15.40
C THR A 31 3.19 17.92 13.99
N ASP A 32 3.15 19.12 13.43
CA ASP A 32 2.69 19.34 12.04
C ASP A 32 3.48 18.48 11.04
N ASP A 33 4.79 18.33 11.25
CA ASP A 33 5.67 17.49 10.42
C ASP A 33 5.31 15.99 10.52
N GLU A 34 4.92 15.52 11.71
CA GLU A 34 4.48 14.13 11.91
C GLU A 34 3.10 13.87 11.30
N TRP A 35 2.21 14.86 11.33
CA TRP A 35 0.94 14.80 10.62
C TRP A 35 1.13 14.76 9.10
N GLU A 36 2.04 15.58 8.56
CA GLU A 36 2.41 15.52 7.14
C GLU A 36 2.99 14.14 6.77
N MET A 37 3.89 13.61 7.60
CA MET A 37 4.44 12.27 7.42
C MET A 37 3.35 11.19 7.47
N ALA A 38 2.37 11.31 8.36
CA ALA A 38 1.22 10.40 8.42
C ALA A 38 0.38 10.45 7.14
N GLU A 39 0.15 11.63 6.56
CA GLU A 39 -0.54 11.77 5.28
C GLU A 39 0.23 11.12 4.13
N GLN A 40 1.54 11.31 4.10
CA GLN A 40 2.43 10.69 3.12
C GLN A 40 2.41 9.15 3.25
N LEU A 41 2.49 8.65 4.48
CA LEU A 41 2.42 7.21 4.77
C LEU A 41 1.05 6.61 4.38
N ARG A 42 -0.06 7.35 4.59
CA ARG A 42 -1.39 6.94 4.12
C ARG A 42 -1.39 6.65 2.63
N LYS A 43 -0.71 7.46 1.80
CA LYS A 43 -0.64 7.23 0.34
C LYS A 43 0.00 5.88 0.02
N VAL A 44 1.08 5.51 0.71
CA VAL A 44 1.75 4.21 0.54
C VAL A 44 0.84 3.07 0.99
N LEU A 45 0.23 3.17 2.18
CA LEU A 45 -0.65 2.13 2.72
C LEU A 45 -1.90 1.91 1.88
N LYS A 46 -2.43 2.97 1.26
CA LYS A 46 -3.61 2.88 0.39
C LYS A 46 -3.38 1.97 -0.81
N LEU A 47 -2.18 1.96 -1.39
CA LEU A 47 -1.81 1.03 -2.48
C LEU A 47 -2.02 -0.43 -2.06
N PHE A 48 -1.56 -0.79 -0.86
CA PHE A 48 -1.70 -2.14 -0.33
C PHE A 48 -3.14 -2.47 0.05
N SER A 49 -3.86 -1.50 0.62
CA SER A 49 -5.27 -1.64 0.94
C SER A 49 -6.09 -1.92 -0.32
N ASP A 50 -5.87 -1.15 -1.39
CA ASP A 50 -6.58 -1.28 -2.67
C ASP A 50 -6.28 -2.65 -3.31
N ALA A 51 -5.02 -3.06 -3.34
CA ALA A 51 -4.63 -4.39 -3.84
C ALA A 51 -5.27 -5.52 -3.00
N THR A 52 -5.24 -5.40 -1.67
CA THR A 52 -5.83 -6.40 -0.77
C THR A 52 -7.34 -6.49 -0.98
N LEU A 53 -8.02 -5.35 -1.10
CA LEU A 53 -9.46 -5.30 -1.35
C LEU A 53 -9.80 -5.92 -2.71
N PHE A 54 -9.02 -5.61 -3.75
CA PHE A 54 -9.17 -6.20 -5.07
C PHE A 54 -9.14 -7.74 -5.02
N PHE A 55 -8.15 -8.33 -4.33
CA PHE A 55 -8.07 -9.79 -4.20
C PHE A 55 -9.10 -10.39 -3.26
N SER A 56 -9.53 -9.64 -2.24
CA SER A 56 -10.52 -10.09 -1.25
C SER A 56 -11.94 -10.09 -1.82
N CYS A 57 -12.24 -9.19 -2.76
CA CYS A 57 -13.55 -9.08 -3.40
C CYS A 57 -13.66 -9.82 -4.74
N ALA A 58 -12.56 -10.36 -5.26
CA ALA A 58 -12.54 -11.06 -6.55
C ALA A 58 -13.42 -12.32 -6.50
N ARG A 59 -14.43 -12.38 -7.38
CA ARG A 59 -15.32 -13.55 -7.56
C ARG A 59 -14.80 -14.57 -8.58
N THR A 60 -13.70 -14.26 -9.29
CA THR A 60 -13.10 -15.04 -10.38
C THR A 60 -11.64 -15.38 -10.10
N SER A 61 -11.00 -16.14 -11.01
CA SER A 61 -9.58 -16.58 -10.91
C SER A 61 -8.64 -15.39 -10.67
N ASN A 62 -8.35 -15.14 -9.41
CA ASN A 62 -7.52 -14.09 -8.87
C ASN A 62 -6.02 -14.35 -9.13
N LEU A 63 -5.66 -15.59 -9.46
CA LEU A 63 -4.28 -16.01 -9.64
C LEU A 63 -3.59 -15.31 -10.83
N ILE A 64 -4.30 -15.14 -11.94
CA ILE A 64 -3.79 -14.46 -13.14
C ILE A 64 -3.58 -12.96 -12.86
N ASN A 65 -4.41 -12.38 -11.99
CA ASN A 65 -4.37 -10.95 -11.68
C ASN A 65 -3.27 -10.59 -10.67
N VAL A 66 -2.59 -11.57 -10.09
CA VAL A 66 -1.47 -11.33 -9.15
C VAL A 66 -0.34 -10.59 -9.84
N ILE A 67 0.10 -11.02 -11.03
CA ILE A 67 1.22 -10.37 -11.74
C ILE A 67 0.88 -8.90 -12.07
N PRO A 68 -0.25 -8.58 -12.73
CA PRO A 68 -0.62 -7.18 -12.99
C PRO A 68 -0.76 -6.33 -11.72
N ALA A 69 -1.28 -6.88 -10.62
CA ALA A 69 -1.39 -6.16 -9.36
C ALA A 69 -0.02 -5.90 -8.72
N MET A 70 0.89 -6.88 -8.79
CA MET A 70 2.26 -6.72 -8.30
C MET A 70 3.03 -5.71 -9.15
N ASP A 71 2.89 -5.73 -10.49
CA ASP A 71 3.48 -4.72 -11.38
C ASP A 71 2.95 -3.32 -11.07
N HIS A 72 1.65 -3.21 -10.76
CA HIS A 72 1.06 -1.93 -10.36
C HIS A 72 1.67 -1.41 -9.06
N LEU A 73 1.80 -2.28 -8.05
CA LEU A 73 2.43 -1.94 -6.76
C LEU A 73 3.89 -1.55 -6.95
N ASP A 74 4.66 -2.33 -7.72
CA ASP A 74 6.09 -2.10 -8.00
C ASP A 74 6.30 -0.70 -8.60
N ASN A 75 5.57 -0.39 -9.68
CA ASN A 75 5.64 0.91 -10.35
C ASN A 75 5.26 2.07 -9.43
N LYS A 76 4.26 1.91 -8.56
CA LYS A 76 3.81 2.97 -7.65
C LYS A 76 4.80 3.18 -6.50
N LEU A 77 5.32 2.10 -5.91
CA LEU A 77 6.30 2.16 -4.83
C LEU A 77 7.62 2.74 -5.33
N ALA A 78 8.09 2.35 -6.52
CA ALA A 78 9.28 2.92 -7.14
C ALA A 78 9.15 4.45 -7.36
N LYS A 79 7.99 4.91 -7.82
CA LYS A 79 7.70 6.35 -7.96
C LYS A 79 7.77 7.08 -6.62
N ILE A 80 7.14 6.54 -5.58
CA ILE A 80 7.18 7.15 -4.23
C ILE A 80 8.60 7.14 -3.68
N ALA A 81 9.35 6.06 -3.88
CA ALA A 81 10.72 5.93 -3.40
C ALA A 81 11.68 6.95 -4.03
N LEU A 82 11.37 7.48 -5.22
CA LEU A 82 12.18 8.45 -5.95
C LEU A 82 11.64 9.89 -5.90
N ASP A 83 10.44 10.11 -5.37
CA ASP A 83 9.78 11.42 -5.39
C ASP A 83 10.24 12.30 -4.21
N PRO A 84 10.98 13.40 -4.45
CA PRO A 84 11.54 14.24 -3.40
C PRO A 84 10.47 14.97 -2.56
N ALA A 85 9.20 14.91 -2.94
CA ALA A 85 8.10 15.43 -2.13
C ALA A 85 7.77 14.58 -0.90
N PHE A 86 8.35 13.38 -0.78
CA PHE A 86 8.15 12.50 0.37
C PHE A 86 9.27 12.64 1.40
N SER A 87 8.92 12.46 2.66
CA SER A 87 9.88 12.47 3.76
C SER A 87 10.79 11.23 3.74
N GLN A 88 11.99 11.37 4.30
CA GLN A 88 12.99 10.30 4.35
C GLN A 88 12.47 8.98 4.97
N PRO A 89 11.66 9.00 6.06
CA PRO A 89 11.07 7.78 6.60
C PRO A 89 10.13 7.10 5.61
N VAL A 90 9.33 7.88 4.87
CA VAL A 90 8.39 7.35 3.87
C VAL A 90 9.13 6.76 2.66
N HIS A 91 10.21 7.40 2.21
CA HIS A 91 11.11 6.81 1.20
C HIS A 91 11.67 5.46 1.64
N THR A 92 12.10 5.37 2.89
CA THR A 92 12.67 4.14 3.46
C THR A 92 11.60 3.05 3.54
N ALA A 93 10.41 3.39 4.01
CA ALA A 93 9.26 2.48 4.05
C ALA A 93 8.89 1.99 2.65
N ALA A 94 8.73 2.89 1.68
CA ALA A 94 8.41 2.55 0.29
C ALA A 94 9.48 1.64 -0.34
N SER A 95 10.77 1.91 -0.08
CA SER A 95 11.88 1.09 -0.58
C SER A 95 11.90 -0.31 0.04
N LEU A 96 11.61 -0.42 1.34
CA LEU A 96 11.53 -1.72 2.02
C LEU A 96 10.33 -2.54 1.54
N SER A 97 9.18 -1.88 1.39
CA SER A 97 7.98 -2.45 0.80
C SER A 97 8.22 -2.95 -0.62
N TRP A 98 8.87 -2.14 -1.46
CA TRP A 98 9.25 -2.50 -2.83
C TRP A 98 10.13 -3.75 -2.89
N LYS A 99 11.21 -3.80 -2.09
CA LYS A 99 12.07 -4.99 -1.97
C LYS A 99 11.31 -6.23 -1.52
N THR A 100 10.36 -6.05 -0.60
CA THR A 100 9.52 -7.15 -0.11
C THR A 100 8.59 -7.67 -1.20
N CYS A 101 7.92 -6.79 -1.94
CA CYS A 101 7.09 -7.14 -3.10
C CYS A 101 7.91 -7.89 -4.15
N ASN A 102 9.10 -7.40 -4.51
CA ASN A 102 9.96 -8.05 -5.50
C ASN A 102 10.45 -9.44 -5.08
N ARG A 103 10.68 -9.66 -3.77
CA ARG A 103 10.97 -11.01 -3.28
C ARG A 103 9.81 -11.98 -3.53
N TYR A 104 8.58 -11.55 -3.25
CA TYR A 104 7.39 -12.37 -3.54
C TYR A 104 7.15 -12.52 -5.04
N TYR A 105 7.52 -11.51 -5.84
CA TYR A 105 7.41 -11.58 -7.29
C TYR A 105 8.27 -12.71 -7.84
N GLY A 106 9.54 -12.81 -7.39
CA GLY A 106 10.41 -13.93 -7.77
C GLY A 106 9.82 -15.29 -7.39
N GLN A 107 9.22 -15.41 -6.21
CA GLN A 107 8.55 -16.65 -5.79
C GLN A 107 7.31 -17.00 -6.61
N THR A 108 6.59 -15.98 -7.10
CA THR A 108 5.46 -16.14 -8.01
C THR A 108 5.93 -16.66 -9.36
N ASP A 109 7.03 -16.13 -9.89
CA ASP A 109 7.62 -16.55 -11.17
C ASP A 109 8.13 -18.00 -11.09
N ASP A 110 8.80 -18.38 -10.00
CA ASP A 110 9.28 -19.76 -9.77
C ASP A 110 8.14 -20.78 -9.56
N SER A 111 6.90 -20.32 -9.37
CA SER A 111 5.78 -21.19 -9.03
C SER A 111 5.08 -21.73 -10.29
N PHE A 112 5.13 -23.06 -10.41
CA PHE A 112 4.42 -23.80 -11.44
C PHE A 112 2.92 -23.47 -11.51
N VAL A 113 2.29 -23.17 -10.37
CA VAL A 113 0.86 -22.86 -10.30
C VAL A 113 0.55 -21.56 -11.06
N TYR A 114 1.38 -20.53 -10.88
CA TYR A 114 1.24 -19.25 -11.59
C TYR A 114 1.59 -19.38 -13.07
N HIS A 115 2.65 -20.12 -13.42
CA HIS A 115 2.95 -20.42 -14.82
C HIS A 115 1.79 -21.11 -15.55
N PHE A 116 1.16 -22.12 -14.93
CA PHE A 116 0.01 -22.81 -15.53
C PHE A 116 -1.22 -21.90 -15.66
N ALA A 117 -1.48 -21.07 -14.66
CA ALA A 117 -2.58 -20.12 -14.70
C ALA A 117 -2.41 -19.11 -15.84
N MET A 118 -1.19 -18.60 -16.02
CA MET A 118 -0.86 -17.69 -17.11
C MET A 118 -0.96 -18.37 -18.48
N GLY A 119 -0.45 -19.60 -18.63
CA GLY A 119 -0.58 -20.36 -19.86
C GLY A 119 -2.03 -20.59 -20.27
N LYS A 120 -2.91 -20.94 -19.30
CA LYS A 120 -4.35 -21.09 -19.55
C LYS A 120 -5.03 -19.77 -19.93
N HIS A 121 -4.63 -18.65 -19.32
CA HIS A 121 -5.17 -17.34 -19.66
C HIS A 121 -4.86 -16.95 -21.10
N LEU A 122 -3.61 -17.15 -21.53
CA LEU A 122 -3.18 -16.88 -22.90
C LEU A 122 -3.97 -17.73 -23.91
N ILE A 123 -4.18 -19.02 -23.61
CA ILE A 123 -4.96 -19.92 -24.45
C ILE A 123 -6.44 -19.51 -24.50
N SER A 124 -7.03 -19.08 -23.38
CA SER A 124 -8.41 -18.58 -23.34
C SER A 124 -8.62 -17.33 -24.18
N ILE A 125 -7.67 -16.38 -24.14
CA ILE A 125 -7.72 -15.15 -24.96
C ILE A 125 -7.63 -15.52 -26.45
N ILE A 126 -6.73 -16.44 -26.82
CA ILE A 126 -6.58 -16.87 -28.21
C ILE A 126 -7.87 -17.54 -28.72
N HIS A 127 -8.54 -18.34 -27.89
CA HIS A 127 -9.77 -19.04 -28.26
C HIS A 127 -11.03 -18.15 -28.28
N GLU A 128 -11.01 -16.97 -27.66
CA GLU A 128 -12.06 -15.95 -27.81
C GLU A 128 -11.89 -15.09 -29.08
N HIS A 129 -10.69 -15.09 -29.67
CA HIS A 129 -10.34 -14.27 -30.83
C HIS A 129 -10.23 -15.05 -32.16
N PHE A 130 -10.49 -16.37 -32.16
CA PHE A 130 -10.56 -17.25 -33.34
C PHE A 130 -11.83 -18.10 -33.30
#